data_AF-A0AAD5GY26-F1
#
_entry.id   AF-A0AAD5GY26-F1
#
_cell.length_a   1.000
_cell.length_b   1.000
_cell.length_c   1.000
_cell.angle_alpha   90.00
_cell.angle_beta   90.00
_cell.angle_gamma   90.00
#
_symmetry.space_group_name_H-M   'P 1'
#
loop_
_entity.id
_entity.type
_entity.pdbx_description
1 polymer ?
#
loop_
_entity_poly.entity_id
_entity_poly.type
_entity_poly.pdbx_seq_one_letter_code
_entity_poly.pdbx_strand_id
1 'polypeptide(L)'
;MRRNPQRPPPVQADAWGSESDSEQDPSSSSSKHAPLRAAPSKTATPGGRSAAATAAPPRVLAASAASAAALPLAGARGAVASRVPDSLRSICLGVLAEHLEDLLEDSYCCEHILPYLPSEAKACLLAVARLRRLLCDAALLLLADECQTTLDLHGCGEAVSSGGIEAALRRMPHLRQVDLTSCPVGAATLRVLGQCCPAVEQLRLGSRVTDETAGRGLKDILPALEQRHQAPAAESWDTLLEVDDAAQLTAAVAGAGRLMQLQCVHWPSVPFRLAEHCKTACPQVALNPSAEEVARRRLPAACDPAAELDAPRLAEVSGSARWAAAAGEPPGEPVLHIAERFRLAYVSRQNRVRAVMARNRAREQRAEKRAMGQGERLIAAWESELRKIGFSSASSRNGSLLAHSRTMASAAASGGLQMEMVEVDNGGAEELNFILGQAHFIKTVEDIAEALFQSGTAIKFGVAFCEASGDRKIRFDGNDEGLIELAKKNALAVGAGHSFIIFLKDAYPVNVLKAVQGCPTVCRIYCATANPTAVVIGKDGGERRGILGVLDGFCPLGVENEADITARKDLLRMIGYKR
;
A
#
# COMPACT_ATOMS: atom_id res chain seq x y z
N MET A 1 -70.41 -26.03 29.69
CA MET A 1 -70.42 -25.47 31.07
C MET A 1 -69.77 -26.46 32.01
N ARG A 2 -68.85 -26.04 32.90
CA ARG A 2 -68.34 -26.78 34.10
C ARG A 2 -67.63 -28.14 33.79
N ARG A 3 -66.66 -28.63 34.56
CA ARG A 3 -65.77 -28.03 35.59
C ARG A 3 -64.49 -28.88 35.66
N ASN A 4 -63.33 -28.26 35.86
CA ASN A 4 -62.10 -28.91 36.35
C ASN A 4 -61.94 -28.55 37.85
N PRO A 5 -61.35 -29.40 38.71
CA PRO A 5 -60.25 -28.88 39.54
C PRO A 5 -59.14 -29.89 39.96
N GLN A 6 -57.90 -29.34 40.11
CA GLN A 6 -56.79 -29.75 41.02
C GLN A 6 -56.12 -31.13 40.78
N ARG A 7 -54.79 -31.34 40.67
CA ARG A 7 -53.49 -30.79 41.14
C ARG A 7 -52.72 -31.86 41.98
N PRO A 8 -51.36 -31.84 42.07
CA PRO A 8 -50.50 -33.05 42.11
C PRO A 8 -49.45 -33.01 43.28
N PRO A 9 -48.25 -33.66 43.28
CA PRO A 9 -47.66 -34.72 42.43
C PRO A 9 -47.36 -36.01 43.26
N PRO A 10 -46.15 -36.63 43.48
CA PRO A 10 -44.74 -36.38 43.11
C PRO A 10 -43.96 -37.56 42.40
N VAL A 11 -42.72 -37.28 41.93
CA VAL A 11 -41.43 -38.07 42.07
C VAL A 11 -41.44 -39.62 41.95
N GLN A 12 -40.60 -40.33 41.16
CA GLN A 12 -39.35 -40.03 40.40
C GLN A 12 -39.06 -41.09 39.29
N ALA A 13 -38.17 -40.76 38.33
CA ALA A 13 -37.19 -41.61 37.58
C ALA A 13 -37.53 -43.03 37.03
N ASP A 14 -36.96 -43.54 35.93
CA ASP A 14 -36.22 -42.98 34.76
C ASP A 14 -36.25 -44.06 33.63
N ALA A 15 -35.97 -43.69 32.36
CA ALA A 15 -36.13 -44.60 31.22
C ALA A 15 -35.12 -44.40 30.05
N TRP A 16 -34.71 -45.53 29.44
CA TRP A 16 -34.32 -45.82 28.04
C TRP A 16 -34.08 -44.64 27.06
N GLY A 17 -33.04 -44.59 26.19
CA GLY A 17 -31.94 -45.52 25.86
C GLY A 17 -31.51 -45.40 24.38
N SER A 18 -30.28 -45.82 24.00
CA SER A 18 -29.67 -45.85 22.62
C SER A 18 -29.52 -44.47 21.92
N GLU A 19 -28.66 -44.19 20.92
CA GLU A 19 -27.66 -44.91 20.06
C GLU A 19 -26.34 -44.06 20.09
N SER A 20 -25.10 -44.55 20.25
CA SER A 20 -24.20 -45.41 19.43
C SER A 20 -23.74 -44.82 18.09
N ASP A 21 -22.45 -44.48 17.99
CA ASP A 21 -21.73 -44.03 16.76
C ASP A 21 -20.22 -44.35 16.88
N SER A 22 -19.46 -44.33 15.76
CA SER A 22 -18.01 -44.68 15.60
C SER A 22 -17.62 -46.18 15.81
N GLU A 23 -16.64 -46.80 15.13
CA GLU A 23 -15.69 -46.33 14.08
C GLU A 23 -15.08 -47.48 13.23
N GLN A 24 -14.44 -47.11 12.10
CA GLN A 24 -13.31 -47.76 11.37
C GLN A 24 -13.49 -48.95 10.35
N ASP A 25 -12.76 -48.76 9.23
CA ASP A 25 -12.11 -49.66 8.25
C ASP A 25 -12.83 -50.74 7.41
N PRO A 26 -12.75 -50.62 6.06
CA PRO A 26 -12.91 -51.71 5.08
C PRO A 26 -11.63 -52.04 4.28
N SER A 27 -11.63 -53.17 3.55
CA SER A 27 -10.41 -53.80 3.01
C SER A 27 -10.37 -53.99 1.47
N SER A 28 -9.14 -54.00 0.93
CA SER A 28 -8.61 -54.83 -0.19
C SER A 28 -9.39 -55.10 -1.50
N SER A 29 -8.62 -55.02 -2.61
CA SER A 29 -8.54 -55.98 -3.75
C SER A 29 -9.50 -55.94 -4.97
N SER A 30 -8.94 -55.48 -6.09
CA SER A 30 -8.89 -56.10 -7.45
C SER A 30 -10.10 -56.76 -8.16
N SER A 31 -10.46 -56.20 -9.33
CA SER A 31 -10.66 -56.92 -10.63
C SER A 31 -10.75 -55.90 -11.78
N LYS A 32 -9.91 -55.91 -12.83
CA LYS A 32 -10.05 -56.68 -14.10
C LYS A 32 -11.48 -56.74 -14.68
N HIS A 33 -11.76 -56.01 -15.78
CA HIS A 33 -12.24 -56.58 -17.07
C HIS A 33 -12.37 -55.54 -18.21
N ALA A 34 -12.35 -56.03 -19.44
CA ALA A 34 -12.63 -55.39 -20.75
C ALA A 34 -13.23 -56.50 -21.68
N PRO A 35 -13.52 -56.36 -23.01
CA PRO A 35 -13.18 -55.30 -23.99
C PRO A 35 -14.27 -55.03 -25.09
N LEU A 36 -13.85 -54.52 -26.28
CA LEU A 36 -14.57 -54.39 -27.59
C LEU A 36 -15.54 -53.18 -27.69
N ARG A 37 -15.74 -52.46 -28.82
CA ARG A 37 -15.30 -52.53 -30.25
C ARG A 37 -15.42 -51.10 -30.86
N ALA A 38 -15.07 -50.70 -32.12
CA ALA A 38 -14.62 -51.36 -33.35
C ALA A 38 -13.66 -50.43 -34.20
N ALA A 39 -13.93 -50.20 -35.50
CA ALA A 39 -13.12 -49.49 -36.53
C ALA A 39 -14.03 -49.14 -37.75
N PRO A 40 -13.57 -48.70 -38.97
CA PRO A 40 -12.23 -48.35 -39.49
C PRO A 40 -12.14 -47.01 -40.30
N SER A 41 -10.95 -46.48 -40.64
CA SER A 41 -10.24 -46.64 -41.95
C SER A 41 -9.23 -45.47 -42.12
N LYS A 42 -8.21 -45.42 -43.00
CA LYS A 42 -7.75 -46.31 -44.11
C LYS A 42 -6.21 -46.13 -44.34
N THR A 43 -5.64 -47.06 -45.11
CA THR A 43 -4.26 -47.14 -45.67
C THR A 43 -3.71 -45.84 -46.33
N ALA A 44 -2.40 -45.62 -46.56
CA ALA A 44 -1.29 -46.58 -46.76
C ALA A 44 0.14 -46.04 -46.44
N THR A 45 1.09 -46.97 -46.27
CA THR A 45 2.58 -46.84 -46.36
C THR A 45 3.06 -47.42 -47.73
N PRO A 46 4.35 -47.44 -48.18
CA PRO A 46 5.58 -47.73 -47.40
C PRO A 46 6.95 -47.14 -47.83
N GLY A 47 7.97 -47.41 -46.97
CA GLY A 47 9.40 -47.45 -47.33
C GLY A 47 10.25 -46.25 -46.87
N GLY A 48 11.44 -46.41 -46.26
CA GLY A 48 12.09 -47.64 -45.77
C GLY A 48 13.60 -47.47 -45.48
N ARG A 49 14.15 -48.29 -44.57
CA ARG A 49 15.53 -48.27 -44.01
C ARG A 49 15.78 -47.11 -43.02
N SER A 50 16.29 -47.26 -41.79
CA SER A 50 17.14 -48.23 -41.07
C SER A 50 18.65 -47.95 -41.09
N ALA A 51 19.16 -47.45 -39.97
CA ALA A 51 20.47 -47.76 -39.35
C ALA A 51 20.49 -47.16 -37.92
N ALA A 52 21.37 -47.65 -37.02
CA ALA A 52 21.54 -47.14 -35.65
C ALA A 52 23.00 -47.30 -35.16
N ALA A 53 23.35 -46.62 -34.05
CA ALA A 53 24.70 -46.52 -33.46
C ALA A 53 25.73 -45.75 -34.33
N THR A 54 26.87 -45.24 -33.84
CA THR A 54 27.62 -45.46 -32.57
C THR A 54 28.02 -44.13 -31.86
N ALA A 55 28.79 -44.19 -30.77
CA ALA A 55 29.01 -43.09 -29.80
C ALA A 55 30.49 -42.60 -29.69
N ALA A 56 30.72 -41.69 -28.72
CA ALA A 56 32.01 -41.14 -28.20
C ALA A 56 32.67 -39.98 -29.00
N PRO A 57 33.65 -39.25 -28.42
CA PRO A 57 33.63 -38.52 -27.13
C PRO A 57 34.07 -37.03 -27.31
N PRO A 58 34.10 -36.16 -26.26
CA PRO A 58 34.25 -34.70 -26.45
C PRO A 58 35.69 -34.23 -26.71
N ARG A 59 35.82 -33.02 -27.29
CA ARG A 59 37.09 -32.28 -27.38
C ARG A 59 37.00 -30.93 -26.66
N VAL A 60 37.93 -30.72 -25.73
CA VAL A 60 38.18 -29.42 -25.08
C VAL A 60 39.25 -28.65 -25.86
N LEU A 61 38.94 -27.42 -26.26
CA LEU A 61 39.87 -26.32 -26.53
C LEU A 61 39.08 -25.03 -26.19
N ALA A 62 39.40 -24.35 -25.09
CA ALA A 62 40.51 -23.42 -24.90
C ALA A 62 40.19 -22.01 -25.47
N ALA A 63 40.23 -21.01 -24.59
CA ALA A 63 39.89 -19.63 -24.93
C ALA A 63 41.03 -18.89 -25.65
N SER A 64 40.67 -17.87 -26.43
CA SER A 64 41.61 -16.85 -26.92
C SER A 64 41.01 -15.47 -26.71
N ALA A 65 41.78 -14.55 -26.13
CA ALA A 65 41.38 -13.15 -25.99
C ALA A 65 41.67 -12.37 -27.28
N ALA A 66 40.86 -11.36 -27.57
CA ALA A 66 41.16 -10.35 -28.57
C ALA A 66 40.69 -8.99 -28.07
N SER A 67 41.60 -8.00 -28.05
CA SER A 67 41.31 -6.62 -27.66
C SER A 67 41.81 -5.69 -28.77
N ALA A 68 40.91 -4.87 -29.29
CA ALA A 68 41.21 -3.71 -30.12
C ALA A 68 40.02 -2.73 -30.07
N ALA A 69 40.30 -1.43 -30.04
CA ALA A 69 39.29 -0.38 -29.99
C ALA A 69 39.19 0.36 -31.33
N ALA A 70 38.00 0.80 -31.70
CA ALA A 70 37.77 1.80 -32.74
C ALA A 70 36.46 2.57 -32.46
N LEU A 71 36.49 3.89 -32.71
CA LEU A 71 35.35 4.81 -32.65
C LEU A 71 35.32 5.63 -33.96
N PRO A 72 34.20 6.27 -34.34
CA PRO A 72 33.35 5.66 -35.37
C PRO A 72 33.33 6.45 -36.69
N LEU A 73 32.65 5.89 -37.69
CA LEU A 73 32.18 6.66 -38.86
C LEU A 73 30.75 6.25 -39.24
N ALA A 74 29.95 7.24 -39.66
CA ALA A 74 28.54 7.04 -39.94
C ALA A 74 28.29 6.38 -41.31
N GLY A 75 27.38 5.40 -41.35
CA GLY A 75 26.97 4.74 -42.58
C GLY A 75 25.71 3.90 -42.36
N ALA A 76 24.54 4.43 -42.69
CA ALA A 76 23.27 3.77 -42.41
C ALA A 76 23.01 2.57 -43.34
N ARG A 77 23.08 1.36 -42.79
CA ARG A 77 22.45 0.13 -43.30
C ARG A 77 22.26 -0.85 -42.15
N GLY A 78 21.07 -1.45 -42.05
CA GLY A 78 20.71 -2.32 -40.93
C GLY A 78 21.48 -3.64 -40.92
N ALA A 79 22.53 -3.73 -40.12
CA ALA A 79 23.18 -4.99 -39.79
C ALA A 79 22.31 -5.74 -38.77
N VAL A 80 21.65 -6.82 -39.20
CA VAL A 80 21.05 -7.78 -38.26
C VAL A 80 22.20 -8.50 -37.56
N ALA A 81 22.57 -8.00 -36.38
CA ALA A 81 23.55 -8.67 -35.54
C ALA A 81 23.05 -10.09 -35.23
N SER A 82 23.87 -11.09 -35.55
CA SER A 82 23.55 -12.50 -35.32
C SER A 82 23.54 -12.78 -33.81
N ARG A 83 22.36 -12.61 -33.18
CA ARG A 83 22.17 -12.98 -31.77
C ARG A 83 22.54 -14.45 -31.59
N VAL A 84 23.44 -14.71 -30.66
CA VAL A 84 23.62 -16.04 -30.08
C VAL A 84 22.25 -16.46 -29.51
N PRO A 85 21.77 -17.70 -29.75
CA PRO A 85 20.49 -18.13 -29.20
C PRO A 85 20.53 -18.07 -27.67
N ASP A 86 19.49 -17.49 -27.07
CA ASP A 86 19.40 -17.29 -25.63
C ASP A 86 19.59 -18.62 -24.88
N SER A 87 20.42 -18.62 -23.83
CA SER A 87 20.61 -19.81 -23.00
C SER A 87 19.33 -20.18 -22.26
N LEU A 88 19.16 -21.45 -21.89
CA LEU A 88 18.01 -21.89 -21.09
C LEU A 88 17.86 -21.06 -19.79
N ARG A 89 18.97 -20.70 -19.14
CA ARG A 89 19.01 -19.75 -18.02
C ARG A 89 18.40 -18.40 -18.40
N SER A 90 18.83 -17.82 -19.51
CA SER A 90 18.34 -16.52 -20.00
C SER A 90 16.84 -16.54 -20.31
N ILE A 91 16.35 -17.64 -20.90
CA ILE A 91 14.93 -17.86 -21.17
C ILE A 91 14.13 -18.00 -19.87
N CYS A 92 14.59 -18.82 -18.92
CA CYS A 92 13.94 -18.95 -17.60
C CYS A 92 13.91 -17.63 -16.82
N LEU A 93 15.01 -16.85 -16.85
CA LEU A 93 15.04 -15.50 -16.29
C LEU A 93 14.07 -14.57 -17.02
N GLY A 94 13.94 -14.68 -18.34
CA GLY A 94 12.98 -13.90 -19.14
C GLY A 94 11.52 -14.15 -18.77
N VAL A 95 11.16 -15.41 -18.47
CA VAL A 95 9.81 -15.79 -18.00
C VAL A 95 9.56 -15.30 -16.56
N LEU A 96 10.52 -15.47 -15.65
CA LEU A 96 10.42 -14.94 -14.29
C LEU A 96 10.34 -13.40 -14.27
N ALA A 97 11.06 -12.74 -15.17
CA ALA A 97 11.04 -11.30 -15.38
C ALA A 97 9.72 -10.78 -15.99
N GLU A 98 9.00 -11.63 -16.73
CA GLU A 98 7.68 -11.32 -17.31
C GLU A 98 6.56 -11.44 -16.27
N HIS A 99 6.62 -12.45 -15.39
CA HIS A 99 5.67 -12.66 -14.30
C HIS A 99 6.12 -12.07 -12.95
N LEU A 100 7.15 -11.21 -12.94
CA LEU A 100 7.71 -10.65 -11.70
C LEU A 100 6.72 -9.84 -10.86
N GLU A 101 5.70 -9.28 -11.49
CA GLU A 101 4.61 -8.54 -10.84
C GLU A 101 3.69 -9.51 -10.08
N ASP A 102 3.19 -10.55 -10.76
CA ASP A 102 2.41 -11.65 -10.17
C ASP A 102 3.16 -12.32 -8.99
N LEU A 103 4.47 -12.55 -9.15
CA LEU A 103 5.34 -13.16 -8.15
C LEU A 103 5.61 -12.28 -6.91
N LEU A 104 5.42 -10.96 -7.02
CA LEU A 104 5.57 -9.99 -5.93
C LEU A 104 4.24 -9.66 -5.23
N GLU A 105 3.09 -9.92 -5.87
CA GLU A 105 1.77 -9.84 -5.23
C GLU A 105 1.38 -11.13 -4.49
N ASP A 106 1.82 -12.30 -4.96
CA ASP A 106 1.54 -13.58 -4.29
C ASP A 106 2.40 -13.79 -3.02
N SER A 107 1.73 -13.85 -1.86
CA SER A 107 2.32 -14.11 -0.54
C SER A 107 3.09 -15.44 -0.49
N TYR A 108 2.62 -16.49 -1.16
CA TYR A 108 3.30 -17.79 -1.21
C TYR A 108 4.61 -17.68 -2.01
N CYS A 109 4.60 -16.95 -3.13
CA CYS A 109 5.80 -16.69 -3.91
C CYS A 109 6.82 -15.85 -3.12
N CYS A 110 6.36 -14.86 -2.37
CA CYS A 110 7.19 -14.01 -1.50
C CYS A 110 7.83 -14.77 -0.33
N GLU A 111 7.14 -15.73 0.28
CA GLU A 111 7.65 -16.49 1.44
C GLU A 111 8.45 -17.73 1.04
N HIS A 112 8.10 -18.41 -0.05
CA HIS A 112 8.63 -19.74 -0.37
C HIS A 112 9.37 -19.86 -1.71
N ILE A 113 9.33 -18.86 -2.59
CA ILE A 113 10.00 -18.92 -3.91
C ILE A 113 11.10 -17.87 -4.03
N LEU A 114 10.75 -16.57 -3.97
CA LEU A 114 11.70 -15.47 -4.17
C LEU A 114 12.92 -15.50 -3.23
N PRO A 115 12.80 -15.83 -1.92
CA PRO A 115 13.95 -15.89 -1.02
C PRO A 115 14.99 -16.96 -1.40
N TYR A 116 14.56 -18.03 -2.08
CA TYR A 116 15.38 -19.20 -2.43
C TYR A 116 15.93 -19.16 -3.87
N LEU A 117 15.61 -18.11 -4.65
CA LEU A 117 16.20 -17.92 -5.96
C LEU A 117 17.72 -17.69 -5.86
N PRO A 118 18.54 -18.19 -6.82
CA PRO A 118 19.98 -17.92 -6.83
C PRO A 118 20.30 -16.42 -6.85
N SER A 119 21.37 -16.01 -6.17
CA SER A 119 21.81 -14.60 -6.05
C SER A 119 21.89 -13.86 -7.39
N GLU A 120 22.38 -14.54 -8.44
CA GLU A 120 22.49 -13.99 -9.78
C GLU A 120 21.12 -13.79 -10.45
N ALA A 121 20.17 -14.69 -10.19
CA ALA A 121 18.79 -14.55 -10.65
C ALA A 121 18.09 -13.39 -9.92
N LYS A 122 18.27 -13.28 -8.59
CA LYS A 122 17.79 -12.13 -7.81
C LYS A 122 18.36 -10.81 -8.33
N ALA A 123 19.66 -10.74 -8.62
CA ALA A 123 20.29 -9.54 -9.20
C ALA A 123 19.70 -9.17 -10.58
N CYS A 124 19.39 -10.16 -11.43
CA CYS A 124 18.71 -9.93 -12.70
C CYS A 124 17.25 -9.45 -12.52
N LEU A 125 16.51 -10.05 -11.58
CA LEU A 125 15.13 -9.65 -11.28
C LEU A 125 15.06 -8.28 -10.59
N LEU A 126 16.05 -7.91 -9.77
CA LEU A 126 16.17 -6.57 -9.18
C LEU A 126 16.29 -5.49 -10.27
N ALA A 127 17.12 -5.74 -11.28
CA ALA A 127 17.28 -4.87 -12.45
C ALA A 127 15.99 -4.75 -13.28
N VAL A 128 15.29 -5.87 -13.51
CA VAL A 128 13.98 -5.87 -14.17
C VAL A 128 12.93 -5.13 -13.36
N ALA A 129 12.91 -5.31 -12.02
CA ALA A 129 12.00 -4.59 -11.14
C ALA A 129 12.25 -3.07 -11.16
N ARG A 130 13.52 -2.63 -11.27
CA ARG A 130 13.88 -1.22 -11.50
C ARG A 130 13.28 -0.71 -12.81
N LEU A 131 13.57 -1.36 -13.94
CA LEU A 131 13.04 -0.96 -15.26
C LEU A 131 11.50 -0.95 -15.31
N ARG A 132 10.85 -1.97 -14.75
CA ARG A 132 9.38 -2.08 -14.68
C ARG A 132 8.74 -1.18 -13.61
N ARG A 133 9.53 -0.51 -12.77
CA ARG A 133 9.09 0.31 -11.63
C ARG A 133 8.28 -0.47 -10.57
N LEU A 134 8.61 -1.76 -10.39
CA LEU A 134 8.03 -2.66 -9.39
C LEU A 134 8.75 -2.61 -8.02
N LEU A 135 9.82 -1.82 -7.90
CA LEU A 135 10.58 -1.73 -6.65
C LEU A 135 9.84 -0.91 -5.58
N CYS A 136 9.52 -1.59 -4.49
CA CYS A 136 9.13 -1.04 -3.19
C CYS A 136 10.03 -1.63 -2.08
N ASP A 137 9.90 -1.14 -0.84
CA ASP A 137 10.68 -1.63 0.31
C ASP A 137 10.66 -3.16 0.47
N ALA A 138 9.51 -3.81 0.25
CA ALA A 138 9.36 -5.26 0.34
C ALA A 138 10.04 -5.99 -0.84
N ALA A 139 9.77 -5.56 -2.08
CA ALA A 139 10.36 -6.16 -3.28
C ALA A 139 11.90 -6.02 -3.28
N LEU A 140 12.42 -4.86 -2.88
CA LEU A 140 13.86 -4.64 -2.72
C LEU A 140 14.44 -5.56 -1.64
N LEU A 141 13.78 -5.72 -0.49
CA LEU A 141 14.29 -6.58 0.59
C LEU A 141 14.25 -8.08 0.23
N LEU A 142 13.26 -8.53 -0.55
CA LEU A 142 13.15 -9.90 -1.07
C LEU A 142 14.21 -10.22 -2.13
N LEU A 143 14.52 -9.25 -3.00
CA LEU A 143 15.50 -9.39 -4.08
C LEU A 143 16.93 -9.01 -3.68
N ALA A 144 17.14 -8.37 -2.52
CA ALA A 144 18.46 -8.13 -1.94
C ALA A 144 19.15 -9.44 -1.49
N ASP A 145 20.41 -9.63 -1.87
CA ASP A 145 21.16 -10.87 -1.66
C ASP A 145 22.65 -10.61 -1.41
N GLU A 146 23.29 -11.47 -0.60
CA GLU A 146 24.65 -11.25 -0.07
C GLU A 146 25.72 -11.12 -1.16
N CYS A 147 25.56 -11.87 -2.26
CA CYS A 147 26.50 -11.87 -3.39
C CYS A 147 26.32 -10.69 -4.36
N GLN A 148 25.46 -9.70 -4.07
CA GLN A 148 25.23 -8.56 -4.96
C GLN A 148 26.37 -7.54 -4.91
N THR A 149 26.95 -7.29 -6.09
CA THR A 149 28.08 -6.37 -6.32
C THR A 149 27.64 -4.98 -6.82
N THR A 150 26.40 -4.87 -7.29
CA THR A 150 25.84 -3.72 -7.99
C THR A 150 24.41 -3.46 -7.49
N LEU A 151 24.14 -2.25 -7.01
CA LEU A 151 22.80 -1.79 -6.64
C LEU A 151 22.48 -0.53 -7.45
N ASP A 152 21.51 -0.63 -8.35
CA ASP A 152 20.96 0.52 -9.07
C ASP A 152 19.53 0.78 -8.57
N LEU A 153 19.28 1.97 -8.05
CA LEU A 153 17.96 2.47 -7.68
C LEU A 153 17.64 3.80 -8.41
N HIS A 154 18.27 4.02 -9.57
CA HIS A 154 17.94 5.15 -10.42
C HIS A 154 16.49 5.05 -10.92
N GLY A 155 15.75 6.14 -10.81
CA GLY A 155 14.34 6.24 -11.19
C GLY A 155 13.33 5.80 -10.13
N CYS A 156 13.75 5.17 -9.02
CA CYS A 156 12.81 4.63 -8.01
C CYS A 156 12.03 5.70 -7.22
N GLY A 157 12.59 6.91 -7.05
CA GLY A 157 11.88 8.01 -6.39
C GLY A 157 11.48 7.70 -4.94
N GLU A 158 10.25 8.05 -4.57
CA GLU A 158 9.67 7.78 -3.23
C GLU A 158 9.11 6.35 -3.08
N ALA A 159 9.17 5.49 -4.11
CA ALA A 159 8.65 4.12 -4.04
C ALA A 159 9.47 3.22 -3.09
N VAL A 160 10.75 3.55 -2.90
CA VAL A 160 11.63 2.93 -1.90
C VAL A 160 12.00 3.99 -0.86
N SER A 161 11.76 3.68 0.42
CA SER A 161 12.06 4.56 1.54
C SER A 161 13.53 4.45 1.99
N SER A 162 14.00 5.44 2.75
CA SER A 162 15.30 5.36 3.44
C SER A 162 15.41 4.12 4.33
N GLY A 163 14.32 3.71 4.99
CA GLY A 163 14.26 2.49 5.80
C GLY A 163 14.40 1.20 4.97
N GLY A 164 13.76 1.16 3.80
CA GLY A 164 13.89 0.05 2.84
C GLY A 164 15.31 -0.07 2.30
N ILE A 165 15.91 1.05 1.88
CA ILE A 165 17.32 1.10 1.44
C ILE A 165 18.25 0.61 2.56
N GLU A 166 18.07 1.11 3.79
CA GLU A 166 18.88 0.67 4.94
C GLU A 166 18.71 -0.82 5.28
N ALA A 167 17.51 -1.38 5.14
CA ALA A 167 17.27 -2.81 5.34
C ALA A 167 17.94 -3.65 4.25
N ALA A 168 17.89 -3.18 3.00
CA ALA A 168 18.51 -3.84 1.85
C ALA A 168 20.05 -3.80 1.91
N LEU A 169 20.65 -2.65 2.26
CA LEU A 169 22.12 -2.52 2.40
C LEU A 169 22.71 -3.47 3.45
N ARG A 170 21.96 -3.78 4.52
CA ARG A 170 22.34 -4.79 5.53
C ARG A 170 22.36 -6.22 4.98
N ARG A 171 21.74 -6.49 3.83
CA ARG A 171 21.77 -7.78 3.10
C ARG A 171 22.79 -7.86 1.98
N MET A 172 23.49 -6.77 1.63
CA MET A 172 24.39 -6.71 0.47
C MET A 172 25.82 -6.24 0.85
N PRO A 173 26.58 -6.99 1.67
CA PRO A 173 27.89 -6.58 2.16
C PRO A 173 28.97 -6.48 1.08
N HIS A 174 28.74 -7.06 -0.10
CA HIS A 174 29.70 -7.13 -1.21
C HIS A 174 29.48 -6.10 -2.33
N LEU A 175 28.64 -5.07 -2.09
CA LEU A 175 28.43 -3.98 -3.04
C LEU A 175 29.73 -3.22 -3.34
N ARG A 176 29.97 -3.00 -4.64
CA ARG A 176 31.06 -2.19 -5.19
C ARG A 176 30.55 -0.93 -5.90
N GLN A 177 29.39 -1.01 -6.53
CA GLN A 177 28.79 0.08 -7.31
C GLN A 177 27.36 0.32 -6.86
N VAL A 178 27.04 1.57 -6.51
CA VAL A 178 25.77 1.95 -5.89
C VAL A 178 25.24 3.25 -6.49
N ASP A 179 24.05 3.21 -7.11
CA ASP A 179 23.31 4.38 -7.59
C ASP A 179 22.05 4.61 -6.75
N LEU A 180 22.03 5.71 -5.99
CA LEU A 180 20.88 6.17 -5.22
C LEU A 180 20.43 7.57 -5.67
N THR A 181 20.77 7.99 -6.89
CA THR A 181 20.61 9.36 -7.38
C THR A 181 19.17 9.87 -7.20
N SER A 182 18.18 9.03 -7.51
CA SER A 182 16.75 9.37 -7.44
C SER A 182 16.08 9.13 -6.08
N CYS A 183 16.81 8.69 -5.05
CA CYS A 183 16.23 8.16 -3.81
C CYS A 183 16.20 9.17 -2.63
N PRO A 184 15.31 8.95 -1.62
CA PRO A 184 15.23 9.72 -0.38
C PRO A 184 16.38 9.37 0.60
N VAL A 185 17.62 9.63 0.19
CA VAL A 185 18.82 9.34 1.00
C VAL A 185 19.13 10.49 1.96
N GLY A 186 19.39 10.16 3.23
CA GLY A 186 19.85 11.09 4.27
C GLY A 186 21.08 10.60 5.03
N ALA A 187 21.45 11.29 6.11
CA ALA A 187 22.68 11.00 6.86
C ALA A 187 22.71 9.61 7.52
N ALA A 188 21.55 9.07 7.93
CA ALA A 188 21.47 7.73 8.52
C ALA A 188 21.79 6.65 7.47
N THR A 189 21.10 6.70 6.34
CA THR A 189 21.24 5.75 5.23
C THR A 189 22.67 5.68 4.69
N LEU A 190 23.36 6.83 4.58
CA LEU A 190 24.77 6.85 4.19
C LEU A 190 25.69 6.22 5.24
N ARG A 191 25.45 6.40 6.54
CA ARG A 191 26.24 5.69 7.58
C ARG A 191 26.02 4.18 7.54
N VAL A 192 24.79 3.73 7.27
CA VAL A 192 24.49 2.29 7.09
C VAL A 192 25.22 1.74 5.86
N LEU A 193 25.27 2.48 4.74
CA LEU A 193 26.10 2.12 3.58
C LEU A 193 27.58 1.96 3.98
N GLY A 194 28.15 2.92 4.70
CA GLY A 194 29.54 2.87 5.16
C GLY A 194 29.85 1.72 6.12
N GLN A 195 28.89 1.37 6.99
CA GLN A 195 29.01 0.30 7.98
C GLN A 195 28.83 -1.10 7.37
N CYS A 196 27.88 -1.27 6.44
CA CYS A 196 27.51 -2.57 5.90
C CYS A 196 28.25 -2.93 4.60
N CYS A 197 28.64 -1.93 3.79
CA CYS A 197 29.18 -2.13 2.45
C CYS A 197 30.60 -1.52 2.29
N PRO A 198 31.61 -1.97 3.04
CA PRO A 198 32.95 -1.35 3.05
C PRO A 198 33.72 -1.47 1.71
N ALA A 199 33.25 -2.33 0.79
CA ALA A 199 33.83 -2.56 -0.53
C ALA A 199 33.32 -1.61 -1.63
N VAL A 200 32.51 -0.59 -1.30
CA VAL A 200 31.96 0.34 -2.30
C VAL A 200 33.08 1.19 -2.93
N GLU A 201 33.33 0.94 -4.20
CA GLU A 201 34.26 1.66 -5.08
C GLU A 201 33.61 2.90 -5.72
N GLN A 202 32.29 2.87 -5.94
CA GLN A 202 31.55 3.89 -6.67
C GLN A 202 30.19 4.18 -6.05
N LEU A 203 29.88 5.46 -5.84
CA LEU A 203 28.63 5.93 -5.24
C LEU A 203 28.03 7.10 -6.04
N ARG A 204 26.77 6.98 -6.45
CA ARG A 204 26.03 8.06 -7.15
C ARG A 204 24.85 8.53 -6.30
N LEU A 205 24.66 9.85 -6.22
CA LEU A 205 23.76 10.54 -5.29
C LEU A 205 23.17 11.80 -5.93
N GLY A 206 22.04 12.27 -5.38
CA GLY A 206 21.59 13.64 -5.55
C GLY A 206 20.48 13.85 -6.57
N SER A 207 19.27 14.01 -6.07
CA SER A 207 18.09 14.53 -6.78
C SER A 207 17.34 15.52 -5.88
N ARG A 208 16.15 15.95 -6.32
CA ARG A 208 15.25 16.81 -5.52
C ARG A 208 14.71 16.13 -4.25
N VAL A 209 14.88 14.81 -4.10
CA VAL A 209 14.36 14.01 -2.98
C VAL A 209 15.47 13.69 -1.95
N THR A 210 16.75 13.92 -2.30
CA THR A 210 17.88 13.72 -1.39
C THR A 210 17.86 14.75 -0.26
N ASP A 211 17.99 14.29 0.99
CA ASP A 211 17.91 15.11 2.19
C ASP A 211 19.15 16.02 2.36
N GLU A 212 18.95 17.25 2.84
CA GLU A 212 20.01 18.19 3.20
C GLU A 212 21.05 17.58 4.16
N THR A 213 20.64 16.65 5.04
CA THR A 213 21.59 15.98 5.94
C THR A 213 22.56 15.01 5.23
N ALA A 214 22.25 14.55 4.01
CA ALA A 214 23.09 13.60 3.26
C ALA A 214 24.52 14.11 3.09
N GLY A 215 24.72 15.43 2.99
CA GLY A 215 26.07 16.02 2.90
C GLY A 215 26.93 15.81 4.16
N ARG A 216 26.31 15.64 5.33
CA ARG A 216 27.00 15.19 6.55
C ARG A 216 27.25 13.68 6.51
N GLY A 217 26.25 12.90 6.12
CA GLY A 217 26.39 11.44 6.00
C GLY A 217 27.54 11.02 5.09
N LEU A 218 27.69 11.68 3.93
CA LEU A 218 28.81 11.42 3.03
C LEU A 218 30.16 11.75 3.69
N LYS A 219 30.28 12.89 4.39
CA LYS A 219 31.50 13.24 5.15
C LYS A 219 31.86 12.18 6.19
N ASP A 220 30.86 11.62 6.86
CA ASP A 220 31.07 10.62 7.90
C ASP A 220 31.67 9.31 7.32
N ILE A 221 31.33 8.93 6.09
CA ILE A 221 31.78 7.68 5.43
C ILE A 221 32.93 7.82 4.43
N LEU A 222 33.34 9.04 4.06
CA LEU A 222 34.49 9.24 3.17
C LEU A 222 35.80 8.66 3.77
N PRO A 223 36.75 8.16 2.97
CA PRO A 223 38.02 7.65 3.47
C PRO A 223 38.86 8.77 4.12
N ALA A 224 39.31 8.55 5.35
CA ALA A 224 40.11 9.51 6.12
C ALA A 224 41.60 9.15 6.06
N LEU A 225 42.41 10.01 5.42
CA LEU A 225 43.86 9.77 5.26
C LEU A 225 44.62 9.69 6.60
N GLU A 226 44.20 10.45 7.60
CA GLU A 226 44.87 10.54 8.91
C GLU A 226 44.94 9.20 9.65
N GLN A 227 43.94 8.32 9.46
CA GLN A 227 43.91 7.02 10.14
C GLN A 227 44.98 6.03 9.65
N ARG A 228 45.60 6.23 8.47
CA ARG A 228 46.76 5.43 8.06
C ARG A 228 48.00 5.64 8.95
N HIS A 229 48.06 6.73 9.71
CA HIS A 229 49.12 7.00 10.68
C HIS A 229 48.70 6.65 12.13
N GLN A 230 47.47 6.14 12.32
CA GLN A 230 46.90 5.76 13.62
C GLN A 230 46.38 4.31 13.66
N ALA A 231 46.74 3.49 12.68
CA ALA A 231 46.86 2.06 12.94
C ALA A 231 47.89 1.90 14.09
N PRO A 232 47.60 1.11 15.14
CA PRO A 232 48.59 0.87 16.18
C PRO A 232 49.84 0.28 15.54
N ALA A 233 51.02 0.79 15.92
CA ALA A 233 52.27 0.14 15.58
C ALA A 233 52.26 -1.23 16.29
N ALA A 234 52.01 -2.30 15.53
CA ALA A 234 52.11 -3.66 16.04
C ALA A 234 53.60 -3.96 16.28
N GLU A 235 54.05 -3.76 17.53
CA GLU A 235 55.47 -3.87 17.90
C GLU A 235 56.00 -5.32 17.82
N SER A 236 55.12 -6.30 17.63
CA SER A 236 55.45 -7.58 17.00
C SER A 236 54.33 -8.04 16.06
N TRP A 237 54.68 -8.97 15.16
CA TRP A 237 53.71 -9.74 14.38
C TRP A 237 52.91 -10.73 15.23
N ASP A 238 53.41 -11.10 16.42
CA ASP A 238 52.76 -12.04 17.33
C ASP A 238 51.38 -11.53 17.80
N THR A 239 51.23 -10.23 18.08
CA THR A 239 49.98 -9.64 18.58
C THR A 239 48.83 -9.63 17.57
N LEU A 240 49.11 -9.95 16.30
CA LEU A 240 48.10 -10.15 15.24
C LEU A 240 47.66 -11.62 15.10
N LEU A 241 48.34 -12.56 15.78
CA LEU A 241 48.05 -13.99 15.75
C LEU A 241 47.31 -14.49 17.00
N GLU A 242 47.29 -13.70 18.08
CA GLU A 242 46.56 -14.02 19.33
C GLU A 242 45.07 -13.59 19.31
N VAL A 243 44.58 -13.04 18.20
CA VAL A 243 43.18 -12.60 18.05
C VAL A 243 42.37 -13.67 17.31
N ASP A 244 41.88 -14.67 18.05
CA ASP A 244 40.97 -15.73 17.53
C ASP A 244 39.68 -15.18 16.88
N ASP A 245 39.33 -13.93 17.20
CA ASP A 245 38.08 -13.30 16.80
C ASP A 245 38.23 -12.53 15.47
N ALA A 246 38.06 -13.22 14.35
CA ALA A 246 38.17 -12.66 12.99
C ALA A 246 37.27 -11.43 12.76
N ALA A 247 36.19 -11.27 13.55
CA ALA A 247 35.33 -10.09 13.54
C ALA A 247 36.06 -8.82 14.03
N GLN A 248 36.94 -8.94 15.02
CA GLN A 248 37.71 -7.81 15.57
C GLN A 248 38.82 -7.36 14.60
N LEU A 249 39.52 -8.32 13.98
CA LEU A 249 40.45 -8.06 12.88
C LEU A 249 39.75 -7.36 11.69
N THR A 250 38.56 -7.83 11.33
CA THR A 250 37.76 -7.19 10.27
C THR A 250 37.34 -5.76 10.66
N ALA A 251 36.89 -5.53 11.89
CA ALA A 251 36.49 -4.22 12.39
C ALA A 251 37.67 -3.22 12.44
N ALA A 252 38.86 -3.67 12.82
CA ALA A 252 40.08 -2.86 12.82
C ALA A 252 40.53 -2.46 11.39
N VAL A 253 40.33 -3.35 10.41
CA VAL A 253 40.67 -3.09 8.99
C VAL A 253 39.58 -2.28 8.25
N ALA A 254 38.30 -2.41 8.63
CA ALA A 254 37.15 -1.78 7.98
C ALA A 254 36.93 -0.28 8.30
N GLY A 255 37.96 0.42 8.78
CA GLY A 255 37.99 1.90 8.83
C GLY A 255 36.85 2.56 9.63
N ALA A 256 36.30 1.87 10.63
CA ALA A 256 35.17 2.33 11.46
C ALA A 256 33.91 2.76 10.64
N GLY A 257 33.64 2.09 9.52
CA GLY A 257 32.49 2.39 8.65
C GLY A 257 32.76 3.45 7.58
N ARG A 258 34.03 3.62 7.19
CA ARG A 258 34.45 4.45 6.05
C ARG A 258 34.70 3.60 4.81
N LEU A 259 34.30 4.13 3.65
CA LEU A 259 34.48 3.48 2.35
C LEU A 259 35.92 3.63 1.85
N MET A 260 36.82 2.80 2.41
CA MET A 260 38.27 2.85 2.11
C MET A 260 38.63 2.43 0.68
N GLN A 261 37.70 1.82 -0.07
CA GLN A 261 37.85 1.45 -1.48
C GLN A 261 37.24 2.48 -2.46
N LEU A 262 36.61 3.54 -1.96
CA LEU A 262 35.87 4.52 -2.76
C LEU A 262 36.79 5.31 -3.70
N GLN A 263 36.56 5.16 -5.00
CA GLN A 263 37.32 5.82 -6.07
C GLN A 263 36.55 7.01 -6.65
N CYS A 264 35.22 6.92 -6.72
CA CYS A 264 34.38 7.92 -7.39
C CYS A 264 33.07 8.19 -6.66
N VAL A 265 32.72 9.48 -6.55
CA VAL A 265 31.39 9.95 -6.14
C VAL A 265 30.80 10.82 -7.24
N HIS A 266 29.61 10.47 -7.71
CA HIS A 266 28.82 11.33 -8.58
C HIS A 266 27.69 11.99 -7.78
N TRP A 267 27.69 13.32 -7.71
CA TRP A 267 26.62 14.12 -7.09
C TRP A 267 26.57 15.50 -7.76
N PRO A 268 25.73 15.72 -8.79
CA PRO A 268 25.70 16.98 -9.55
C PRO A 268 25.44 18.22 -8.70
N SER A 269 24.57 18.12 -7.69
CA SER A 269 24.21 19.20 -6.77
C SER A 269 24.95 19.14 -5.43
N VAL A 270 26.18 18.64 -5.40
CA VAL A 270 27.00 18.54 -4.18
C VAL A 270 27.21 19.92 -3.54
N PRO A 271 26.97 20.09 -2.21
CA PRO A 271 27.19 21.36 -1.54
C PRO A 271 28.65 21.84 -1.62
N PHE A 272 28.88 23.11 -1.95
CA PHE A 272 30.23 23.69 -2.14
C PHE A 272 31.21 23.38 -0.99
N ARG A 273 30.78 23.53 0.27
CA ARG A 273 31.61 23.22 1.45
C ARG A 273 32.00 21.76 1.57
N LEU A 274 31.18 20.84 1.03
CA LEU A 274 31.50 19.42 0.98
C LEU A 274 32.48 19.12 -0.16
N ALA A 275 32.29 19.73 -1.33
CA ALA A 275 33.22 19.59 -2.45
C ALA A 275 34.65 20.07 -2.09
N GLU A 276 34.80 21.22 -1.43
CA GLU A 276 36.10 21.69 -0.91
C GLU A 276 36.69 20.75 0.16
N HIS A 277 35.84 20.12 0.98
CA HIS A 277 36.29 19.13 1.95
C HIS A 277 36.78 17.83 1.28
N CYS A 278 36.07 17.34 0.25
CA CYS A 278 36.51 16.16 -0.52
C CYS A 278 37.88 16.39 -1.17
N LYS A 279 38.11 17.56 -1.78
CA LYS A 279 39.40 17.94 -2.38
C LYS A 279 40.56 17.93 -1.38
N THR A 280 40.30 18.34 -0.14
CA THR A 280 41.34 18.55 0.89
C THR A 280 41.60 17.31 1.75
N ALA A 281 40.55 16.59 2.17
CA ALA A 281 40.67 15.41 3.03
C ALA A 281 40.73 14.08 2.25
N CYS A 282 40.21 14.04 1.02
CA CYS A 282 39.98 12.80 0.27
C CYS A 282 40.44 12.89 -1.22
N PRO A 283 41.62 13.47 -1.56
CA PRO A 283 42.00 13.80 -2.95
C PRO A 283 42.06 12.62 -3.94
N GLN A 284 42.14 11.38 -3.44
CA GLN A 284 42.08 10.18 -4.28
C GLN A 284 40.65 9.90 -4.79
N VAL A 285 39.61 10.28 -4.03
CA VAL A 285 38.20 10.18 -4.44
C VAL A 285 37.91 11.24 -5.50
N ALA A 286 37.54 10.81 -6.70
CA ALA A 286 37.09 11.71 -7.75
C ALA A 286 35.62 12.12 -7.50
N LEU A 287 35.36 13.41 -7.32
CA LEU A 287 34.02 13.96 -7.14
C LEU A 287 33.57 14.62 -8.45
N ASN A 288 32.54 14.09 -9.09
CA ASN A 288 32.07 14.50 -10.42
C ASN A 288 33.19 14.55 -11.49
N PRO A 289 33.99 13.48 -11.69
CA PRO A 289 35.05 13.49 -12.69
C PRO A 289 34.51 13.73 -14.10
N SER A 290 35.25 14.51 -14.89
CA SER A 290 35.00 14.60 -16.34
C SER A 290 35.46 13.33 -17.06
N ALA A 291 35.00 13.12 -18.30
CA ALA A 291 35.47 12.00 -19.13
C ALA A 291 37.00 11.98 -19.31
N GLU A 292 37.65 13.15 -19.38
CA GLU A 292 39.10 13.28 -19.39
C GLU A 292 39.75 12.82 -18.07
N GLU A 293 39.11 13.09 -16.93
CA GLU A 293 39.61 12.66 -15.62
C GLU A 293 39.40 11.16 -15.38
N VAL A 294 38.26 10.60 -15.82
CA VAL A 294 38.02 9.15 -15.86
C VAL A 294 39.13 8.45 -16.66
N ALA A 295 39.42 8.93 -17.87
CA ALA A 295 40.50 8.38 -18.71
C ALA A 295 41.89 8.55 -18.07
N ARG A 296 42.19 9.71 -17.48
CA ARG A 296 43.49 10.03 -16.86
C ARG A 296 43.76 9.23 -15.59
N ARG A 297 42.76 9.07 -14.72
CA ARG A 297 42.83 8.26 -13.49
C ARG A 297 42.63 6.76 -13.75
N ARG A 298 42.24 6.36 -14.97
CA ARG A 298 41.83 4.99 -15.34
C ARG A 298 40.69 4.45 -14.47
N LEU A 299 39.72 5.30 -14.15
CA LEU A 299 38.53 4.89 -13.39
C LEU A 299 37.67 3.91 -14.22
N PRO A 300 36.94 2.97 -13.59
CA PRO A 300 36.12 2.00 -14.33
C PRO A 300 34.96 2.68 -15.08
N ALA A 301 34.50 2.09 -16.18
CA ALA A 301 33.49 2.68 -17.06
C ALA A 301 32.17 3.06 -16.36
N ALA A 302 31.79 2.37 -15.29
CA ALA A 302 30.63 2.68 -14.46
C ALA A 302 30.71 4.04 -13.71
N CYS A 303 31.88 4.70 -13.70
CA CYS A 303 32.00 6.10 -13.28
C CYS A 303 31.37 7.11 -14.25
N ASP A 304 31.02 6.71 -15.48
CA ASP A 304 30.20 7.52 -16.39
C ASP A 304 28.75 7.57 -15.87
N PRO A 305 28.21 8.75 -15.51
CA PRO A 305 26.82 8.88 -15.04
C PRO A 305 25.77 8.56 -16.10
N ALA A 306 26.14 8.45 -17.39
CA ALA A 306 25.24 8.03 -18.46
C ALA A 306 25.11 6.50 -18.60
N ALA A 307 25.93 5.72 -17.89
CA ALA A 307 25.86 4.25 -17.89
C ALA A 307 24.92 3.72 -16.80
N GLU A 308 23.95 2.88 -17.15
CA GLU A 308 23.17 2.10 -16.18
C GLU A 308 24.05 1.02 -15.53
N LEU A 309 24.02 0.87 -14.20
CA LEU A 309 24.93 -0.06 -13.51
C LEU A 309 24.51 -1.52 -13.68
N ASP A 310 23.22 -1.76 -13.92
CA ASP A 310 22.61 -3.08 -14.02
C ASP A 310 22.47 -3.59 -15.47
N ALA A 311 22.84 -2.79 -16.48
CA ALA A 311 22.83 -3.20 -17.89
C ALA A 311 23.53 -4.56 -18.17
N PRO A 312 24.65 -4.94 -17.51
CA PRO A 312 25.23 -6.28 -17.66
C PRO A 312 24.31 -7.42 -17.16
N ARG A 313 23.48 -7.17 -16.14
CA ARG A 313 22.51 -8.15 -15.61
C ARG A 313 21.25 -8.20 -16.47
N LEU A 314 20.80 -7.05 -16.97
CA LEU A 314 19.71 -6.97 -17.95
C LEU A 314 20.05 -7.73 -19.24
N ALA A 315 21.32 -7.73 -19.65
CA ALA A 315 21.80 -8.51 -20.79
C ALA A 315 21.75 -10.05 -20.58
N GLU A 316 21.66 -10.54 -19.34
CA GLU A 316 21.44 -11.97 -19.07
C GLU A 316 19.98 -12.41 -19.28
N VAL A 317 19.01 -11.48 -19.28
CA VAL A 317 17.57 -11.78 -19.26
C VAL A 317 16.98 -11.77 -20.67
N SER A 318 16.38 -12.89 -21.09
CA SER A 318 15.74 -13.00 -22.42
C SER A 318 14.61 -11.98 -22.56
N GLY A 319 14.58 -11.31 -23.71
CA GLY A 319 13.63 -10.24 -24.01
C GLY A 319 13.88 -8.89 -23.33
N SER A 320 14.95 -8.69 -22.53
CA SER A 320 15.14 -7.48 -21.71
C SER A 320 15.01 -6.14 -22.44
N ALA A 321 15.42 -6.10 -23.72
CA ALA A 321 15.25 -4.96 -24.60
C ALA A 321 13.80 -4.44 -24.71
N ARG A 322 12.77 -5.26 -24.42
CA ARG A 322 11.36 -4.82 -24.43
C ARG A 322 11.03 -3.87 -23.28
N TRP A 323 11.55 -4.15 -22.08
CA TRP A 323 11.37 -3.28 -20.91
C TRP A 323 12.28 -2.05 -20.99
N ALA A 324 13.51 -2.20 -21.51
CA ALA A 324 14.40 -1.06 -21.76
C ALA A 324 13.82 -0.07 -22.80
N ALA A 325 13.16 -0.57 -23.86
CA ALA A 325 12.46 0.29 -24.82
C ALA A 325 11.25 1.01 -24.20
N ALA A 326 10.45 0.32 -23.38
CA ALA A 326 9.31 0.92 -22.68
C ALA A 326 9.73 1.93 -21.59
N ALA A 327 10.86 1.71 -20.91
CA ALA A 327 11.40 2.61 -19.89
C ALA A 327 11.80 4.00 -20.44
N GLY A 328 12.04 4.09 -21.75
CA GLY A 328 12.34 5.34 -22.46
C GLY A 328 11.13 6.23 -22.75
N GLU A 329 9.90 5.75 -22.56
CA GLU A 329 8.72 6.61 -22.64
C GLU A 329 8.63 7.53 -21.40
N PRO A 330 8.29 8.83 -21.58
CA PRO A 330 8.00 9.70 -20.44
C PRO A 330 6.84 9.08 -19.65
N PRO A 331 6.82 9.20 -18.31
CA PRO A 331 5.85 8.50 -17.49
C PRO A 331 4.42 8.84 -17.94
N GLY A 332 3.73 7.84 -18.49
CA GLY A 332 2.26 7.81 -18.44
C GLY A 332 1.85 8.09 -17.00
N GLU A 333 0.88 9.00 -16.82
CA GLU A 333 0.46 9.47 -15.50
C GLU A 333 0.25 8.25 -14.60
N PRO A 334 0.97 8.13 -13.47
CA PRO A 334 1.07 6.87 -12.75
C PRO A 334 -0.34 6.43 -12.40
N VAL A 335 -0.69 5.21 -12.83
CA VAL A 335 -2.01 4.60 -12.61
C VAL A 335 -2.09 4.14 -11.16
N LEU A 336 -1.96 5.10 -10.26
CA LEU A 336 -2.21 5.00 -8.84
C LEU A 336 -3.58 4.35 -8.69
N HIS A 337 -3.60 3.14 -8.14
CA HIS A 337 -4.82 2.42 -7.83
C HIS A 337 -5.78 3.38 -7.11
N ILE A 338 -7.07 3.33 -7.47
CA ILE A 338 -8.00 4.45 -7.17
C ILE A 338 -8.07 4.79 -5.67
N ALA A 339 -7.88 3.78 -4.81
CA ALA A 339 -7.74 3.93 -3.37
C ALA A 339 -6.57 4.82 -2.94
N GLU A 340 -5.40 4.74 -3.58
CA GLU A 340 -4.23 5.59 -3.25
C GLU A 340 -4.42 7.02 -3.76
N ARG A 341 -5.07 7.21 -4.93
CA ARG A 341 -5.50 8.56 -5.37
C ARG A 341 -6.42 9.20 -4.33
N PHE A 342 -7.37 8.43 -3.79
CA PHE A 342 -8.26 8.90 -2.72
C PHE A 342 -7.54 9.11 -1.38
N ARG A 343 -6.57 8.27 -1.01
CA ARG A 343 -5.73 8.43 0.19
C ARG A 343 -4.90 9.71 0.13
N LEU A 344 -4.18 9.94 -0.97
CA LEU A 344 -3.38 11.15 -1.18
C LEU A 344 -4.27 12.40 -1.21
N ALA A 345 -5.43 12.35 -1.89
CA ALA A 345 -6.41 13.44 -1.86
C ALA A 345 -6.95 13.71 -0.45
N TYR A 346 -7.26 12.66 0.33
CA TYR A 346 -7.73 12.76 1.72
C TYR A 346 -6.67 13.37 2.64
N VAL A 347 -5.42 12.90 2.59
CA VAL A 347 -4.29 13.45 3.36
C VAL A 347 -4.03 14.91 2.98
N SER A 348 -4.04 15.23 1.68
CA SER A 348 -3.92 16.60 1.17
C SER A 348 -5.06 17.51 1.64
N ARG A 349 -6.30 16.99 1.74
CA ARG A 349 -7.44 17.73 2.31
C ARG A 349 -7.30 17.90 3.82
N GLN A 350 -6.95 16.85 4.56
CA GLN A 350 -6.73 16.89 6.00
C GLN A 350 -5.64 17.89 6.38
N ASN A 351 -4.52 17.94 5.66
CA ASN A 351 -3.45 18.90 5.92
C ASN A 351 -3.91 20.35 5.65
N ARG A 352 -4.67 20.59 4.58
CA ARG A 352 -5.30 21.90 4.31
C ARG A 352 -6.29 22.31 5.41
N VAL A 353 -7.17 21.40 5.84
CA VAL A 353 -8.14 21.66 6.93
C VAL A 353 -7.43 21.90 8.26
N ARG A 354 -6.40 21.11 8.61
CA ARG A 354 -5.57 21.32 9.81
C ARG A 354 -4.90 22.70 9.81
N ALA A 355 -4.35 23.14 8.67
CA ALA A 355 -3.76 24.47 8.54
C ALA A 355 -4.79 25.61 8.74
N VAL A 356 -6.00 25.48 8.18
CA VAL A 356 -7.10 26.44 8.39
C VAL A 356 -7.55 26.45 9.85
N MET A 357 -7.74 25.29 10.47
CA MET A 357 -8.14 25.19 11.89
C MET A 357 -7.07 25.77 12.83
N ALA A 358 -5.79 25.53 12.56
CA ALA A 358 -4.69 26.15 13.30
C ALA A 358 -4.67 27.68 13.14
N ARG A 359 -4.91 28.19 11.92
CA ARG A 359 -5.01 29.63 11.65
C ARG A 359 -6.22 30.29 12.36
N ASN A 360 -7.35 29.59 12.46
CA ASN A 360 -8.53 30.07 13.17
C ASN A 360 -8.31 30.10 14.69
N ARG A 361 -7.80 29.00 15.28
CA ARG A 361 -7.40 28.96 16.71
C ARG A 361 -6.39 30.03 17.07
N ALA A 362 -5.41 30.27 16.20
CA ALA A 362 -4.43 31.35 16.37
C ALA A 362 -5.05 32.76 16.23
N ARG A 363 -6.18 32.91 15.54
CA ARG A 363 -6.95 34.17 15.46
C ARG A 363 -7.79 34.38 16.72
N GLU A 364 -8.44 33.34 17.22
CA GLU A 364 -9.23 33.33 18.46
C GLU A 364 -8.35 33.67 19.66
N GLN A 365 -7.23 32.96 19.86
CA GLN A 365 -6.25 33.25 20.92
C GLN A 365 -5.67 34.67 20.85
N ARG A 366 -5.61 35.28 19.65
CA ARG A 366 -5.19 36.68 19.48
C ARG A 366 -6.31 37.67 19.80
N ALA A 367 -7.59 37.28 19.67
CA ALA A 367 -8.73 38.07 20.10
C ALA A 367 -8.89 38.01 21.63
N GLU A 368 -8.82 36.82 22.22
CA GLU A 368 -8.83 36.61 23.69
C GLU A 368 -7.73 37.40 24.39
N LYS A 369 -6.49 37.31 23.91
CA LYS A 369 -5.35 38.07 24.45
C LYS A 369 -5.45 39.59 24.23
N ARG A 370 -6.35 40.06 23.36
CA ARG A 370 -6.68 41.49 23.23
C ARG A 370 -7.82 41.91 24.15
N ALA A 371 -8.78 41.02 24.40
CA ALA A 371 -9.91 41.24 25.31
C ALA A 371 -9.49 41.23 26.79
N MET A 372 -8.57 40.33 27.19
CA MET A 372 -8.03 40.29 28.55
C MET A 372 -7.37 41.62 28.97
N GLY A 373 -7.61 42.05 30.20
CA GLY A 373 -6.97 43.20 30.85
C GLY A 373 -5.49 42.94 31.23
N GLN A 374 -4.78 43.99 31.66
CA GLN A 374 -3.35 43.88 32.00
C GLN A 374 -3.06 42.86 33.12
N GLY A 375 -3.88 42.82 34.18
CA GLY A 375 -3.72 41.86 35.28
C GLY A 375 -3.91 40.41 34.84
N GLU A 376 -4.95 40.13 34.06
CA GLU A 376 -5.26 38.79 33.53
C GLU A 376 -4.13 38.26 32.62
N ARG A 377 -3.54 39.14 31.80
CA ARG A 377 -2.38 38.79 30.96
C ARG A 377 -1.15 38.41 31.79
N LEU A 378 -0.91 39.07 32.93
CA LEU A 378 0.20 38.75 33.83
C LEU A 378 -0.02 37.40 34.53
N ILE A 379 -1.24 37.13 35.01
CA ILE A 379 -1.61 35.83 35.62
C ILE A 379 -1.46 34.70 34.59
N ALA A 380 -2.03 34.86 33.39
CA ALA A 380 -1.94 33.84 32.33
C ALA A 380 -0.51 33.60 31.84
N ALA A 381 0.35 34.63 31.84
CA ALA A 381 1.78 34.48 31.55
C ALA A 381 2.51 33.73 32.67
N TRP A 382 2.28 34.09 33.94
CA TRP A 382 2.88 33.44 35.10
C TRP A 382 2.51 31.95 35.20
N GLU A 383 1.22 31.60 35.04
CA GLU A 383 0.80 30.21 34.95
C GLU A 383 1.41 29.48 33.74
N SER A 384 1.58 30.16 32.60
CA SER A 384 2.24 29.57 31.43
C SER A 384 3.71 29.24 31.70
N GLU A 385 4.38 29.99 32.57
CA GLU A 385 5.76 29.72 32.97
C GLU A 385 5.82 28.58 34.00
N LEU A 386 4.93 28.57 35.00
CA LEU A 386 4.79 27.44 35.94
C LEU A 386 4.52 26.10 35.22
N ARG A 387 3.69 26.12 34.16
CA ARG A 387 3.43 24.93 33.33
C ARG A 387 4.67 24.45 32.55
N LYS A 388 5.58 25.34 32.12
CA LYS A 388 6.88 24.93 31.53
C LYS A 388 7.82 24.31 32.55
N ILE A 389 7.75 24.76 33.81
CA ILE A 389 8.56 24.28 34.94
C ILE A 389 7.97 22.97 35.52
N GLY A 390 6.90 22.43 34.92
CA GLY A 390 6.30 21.13 35.29
C GLY A 390 5.34 21.19 36.48
N PHE A 391 4.98 22.37 36.97
CA PHE A 391 4.15 22.51 38.16
C PHE A 391 2.65 22.40 37.83
N SER A 392 2.06 21.23 38.00
CA SER A 392 0.61 21.02 37.91
C SER A 392 -0.07 21.29 39.26
N SER A 393 -0.96 22.29 39.32
CA SER A 393 -1.71 22.62 40.53
C SER A 393 -2.78 21.58 40.86
N ALA A 394 -2.50 20.73 41.86
CA ALA A 394 -3.47 19.82 42.43
C ALA A 394 -4.49 20.58 43.31
N SER A 395 -5.77 20.50 42.91
CA SER A 395 -7.02 20.87 43.59
C SER A 395 -6.97 21.61 44.95
N SER A 396 -7.73 22.71 45.03
CA SER A 396 -8.39 23.11 46.29
C SER A 396 -9.91 23.22 46.08
N ARG A 397 -10.68 22.81 47.08
CA ARG A 397 -12.15 22.89 47.14
C ARG A 397 -12.57 23.87 48.23
N ASN A 398 -13.80 24.40 48.11
CA ASN A 398 -14.52 25.25 49.06
C ASN A 398 -14.10 26.73 49.06
N GLY A 399 -15.11 27.63 49.06
CA GLY A 399 -14.93 29.09 48.99
C GLY A 399 -16.09 29.81 48.31
N SER A 400 -17.32 29.59 48.79
CA SER A 400 -18.53 30.24 48.24
C SER A 400 -18.79 31.59 48.91
N LEU A 401 -19.19 32.62 48.14
CA LEU A 401 -20.52 33.26 48.26
C LEU A 401 -20.71 34.49 47.32
N LEU A 402 -21.94 34.63 46.82
CA LEU A 402 -22.64 35.89 46.44
C LEU A 402 -22.04 36.85 45.38
N ALA A 403 -22.45 36.66 44.11
CA ALA A 403 -22.82 37.78 43.22
C ALA A 403 -23.78 37.37 42.08
N HIS A 404 -25.09 37.53 42.31
CA HIS A 404 -26.13 37.89 41.32
C HIS A 404 -26.16 37.28 39.90
N SER A 405 -26.93 36.19 39.78
CA SER A 405 -28.05 36.05 38.83
C SER A 405 -27.86 36.51 37.37
N ARG A 406 -27.60 35.55 36.48
CA ARG A 406 -28.30 35.48 35.18
C ARG A 406 -28.47 34.03 34.70
N THR A 407 -29.66 33.70 34.24
CA THR A 407 -30.08 32.31 34.02
C THR A 407 -29.60 31.77 32.67
N MET A 408 -28.58 30.91 32.69
CA MET A 408 -28.24 29.97 31.61
C MET A 408 -28.14 28.58 32.24
N ALA A 409 -29.23 27.80 32.14
CA ALA A 409 -29.31 26.50 32.79
C ALA A 409 -28.54 25.41 32.05
N SER A 410 -27.96 24.47 32.80
CA SER A 410 -27.46 23.18 32.30
C SER A 410 -26.26 23.17 31.32
N ALA A 411 -25.25 24.02 31.55
CA ALA A 411 -23.90 23.81 30.99
C ALA A 411 -23.07 22.72 31.73
N ALA A 412 -23.74 21.65 32.20
CA ALA A 412 -23.12 20.54 32.93
C ALA A 412 -24.03 19.28 32.96
N ALA A 413 -24.45 18.80 31.78
CA ALA A 413 -25.19 17.53 31.66
C ALA A 413 -24.24 16.37 31.32
N SER A 414 -24.51 15.20 31.89
CA SER A 414 -23.75 13.95 31.72
C SER A 414 -23.45 13.60 30.26
N GLY A 415 -22.22 13.17 29.97
CA GLY A 415 -21.81 12.61 28.68
C GLY A 415 -22.37 11.20 28.42
N GLY A 416 -23.70 11.10 28.38
CA GLY A 416 -24.45 9.89 28.04
C GLY A 416 -25.04 9.97 26.62
N LEU A 417 -25.23 8.82 26.00
CA LEU A 417 -25.85 8.70 24.67
C LEU A 417 -27.32 9.14 24.74
N GLN A 418 -27.66 10.26 24.11
CA GLN A 418 -29.05 10.68 23.90
C GLN A 418 -29.59 9.97 22.65
N MET A 419 -30.84 9.52 22.71
CA MET A 419 -31.52 8.88 21.56
C MET A 419 -32.65 9.77 21.04
N GLU A 420 -32.80 9.79 19.73
CA GLU A 420 -33.81 10.54 18.98
C GLU A 420 -34.39 9.62 17.90
N MET A 421 -35.67 9.78 17.57
CA MET A 421 -36.29 9.14 16.41
C MET A 421 -36.59 10.22 15.36
N VAL A 422 -36.21 9.94 14.11
CA VAL A 422 -36.44 10.80 12.95
C VAL A 422 -37.31 10.04 11.96
N GLU A 423 -38.54 10.47 11.76
CA GLU A 423 -39.43 9.90 10.74
C GLU A 423 -38.90 10.24 9.33
N VAL A 424 -38.95 9.27 8.42
CA VAL A 424 -38.61 9.45 7.00
C VAL A 424 -39.86 9.89 6.25
N ASP A 425 -39.77 11.04 5.59
CA ASP A 425 -40.79 11.49 4.65
C ASP A 425 -40.62 10.72 3.33
N ASN A 426 -41.55 9.80 3.05
CA ASN A 426 -41.61 8.97 1.85
C ASN A 426 -42.47 9.58 0.71
N GLY A 427 -42.68 10.91 0.72
CA GLY A 427 -43.46 11.61 -0.30
C GLY A 427 -44.98 11.61 -0.05
N GLY A 428 -45.44 11.07 1.07
CA GLY A 428 -46.84 11.07 1.47
C GLY A 428 -47.71 10.20 0.56
N ALA A 429 -48.51 10.82 -0.31
CA ALA A 429 -49.59 10.16 -1.03
C ALA A 429 -49.17 9.25 -2.21
N GLU A 430 -47.89 9.28 -2.62
CA GLU A 430 -47.36 8.39 -3.68
C GLU A 430 -46.59 7.16 -3.14
N GLU A 431 -46.47 6.99 -1.80
CA GLU A 431 -45.76 5.87 -1.13
C GLU A 431 -44.44 5.44 -1.81
N LEU A 432 -43.51 6.39 -1.93
CA LEU A 432 -42.26 6.19 -2.66
C LEU A 432 -41.35 5.17 -1.95
N ASN A 433 -40.67 4.35 -2.76
CA ASN A 433 -39.65 3.44 -2.23
C ASN A 433 -38.38 4.23 -1.94
N PHE A 434 -37.70 3.92 -0.84
CA PHE A 434 -36.42 4.51 -0.50
C PHE A 434 -35.41 3.48 0.01
N ILE A 435 -34.13 3.84 -0.06
CA ILE A 435 -33.01 3.06 0.47
C ILE A 435 -32.18 3.98 1.35
N LEU A 436 -32.01 3.62 2.63
CA LEU A 436 -31.17 4.33 3.59
C LEU A 436 -29.91 3.50 3.87
N GLY A 437 -28.73 4.11 3.73
CA GLY A 437 -27.45 3.43 3.90
C GLY A 437 -26.37 4.28 4.55
N GLN A 438 -25.19 3.69 4.70
CA GLN A 438 -23.96 4.37 5.13
C GLN A 438 -22.84 4.03 4.16
N ALA A 439 -22.07 5.04 3.80
CA ALA A 439 -20.98 4.97 2.83
C ALA A 439 -19.72 5.66 3.37
N HIS A 440 -18.76 5.93 2.51
CA HIS A 440 -17.58 6.76 2.78
C HIS A 440 -17.11 7.48 1.51
N PHE A 441 -16.46 8.64 1.68
CA PHE A 441 -15.86 9.45 0.61
C PHE A 441 -16.86 10.10 -0.37
N ILE A 442 -16.45 11.19 -1.02
CA ILE A 442 -17.36 12.09 -1.77
C ILE A 442 -17.92 11.47 -3.06
N LYS A 443 -17.17 10.56 -3.72
CA LYS A 443 -17.64 9.87 -4.93
C LYS A 443 -18.89 9.00 -4.71
N THR A 444 -19.26 8.69 -3.46
CA THR A 444 -20.54 8.03 -3.09
C THR A 444 -21.73 8.53 -3.90
N VAL A 445 -21.85 9.85 -4.11
CA VAL A 445 -23.01 10.42 -4.82
C VAL A 445 -23.02 10.07 -6.31
N GLU A 446 -21.86 10.14 -6.96
CA GLU A 446 -21.66 9.78 -8.37
C GLU A 446 -21.75 8.26 -8.57
N ASP A 447 -21.09 7.46 -7.72
CA ASP A 447 -21.13 5.99 -7.78
C ASP A 447 -22.56 5.45 -7.70
N ILE A 448 -23.37 6.00 -6.79
CA ILE A 448 -24.76 5.59 -6.61
C ILE A 448 -25.63 6.10 -7.76
N ALA A 449 -25.43 7.33 -8.24
CA ALA A 449 -26.18 7.85 -9.38
C ALA A 449 -25.89 7.05 -10.67
N GLU A 450 -24.61 6.78 -10.97
CA GLU A 450 -24.18 5.92 -12.07
C GLU A 450 -24.81 4.51 -11.97
N ALA A 451 -24.76 3.88 -10.79
CA ALA A 451 -25.36 2.56 -10.55
C ALA A 451 -26.89 2.54 -10.74
N LEU A 452 -27.59 3.61 -10.35
CA LEU A 452 -29.03 3.75 -10.54
C LEU A 452 -29.39 3.98 -12.02
N PHE A 453 -28.67 4.86 -12.73
CA PHE A 453 -28.84 5.06 -14.18
C PHE A 453 -28.59 3.78 -14.98
N GLN A 454 -27.54 3.02 -14.64
CA GLN A 454 -27.20 1.77 -15.31
C GLN A 454 -28.20 0.63 -15.04
N SER A 455 -28.95 0.71 -13.93
CA SER A 455 -29.95 -0.30 -13.57
C SER A 455 -31.24 -0.25 -14.41
N GLY A 456 -31.51 0.86 -15.11
CA GLY A 456 -32.64 0.95 -16.04
C GLY A 456 -32.96 2.36 -16.53
N THR A 457 -33.30 2.49 -17.82
CA THR A 457 -33.54 3.79 -18.49
C THR A 457 -34.82 4.51 -18.07
N ALA A 458 -35.78 3.80 -17.45
CA ALA A 458 -37.03 4.36 -16.94
C ALA A 458 -36.98 4.75 -15.46
N ILE A 459 -35.93 4.36 -14.73
CA ILE A 459 -35.84 4.55 -13.27
C ILE A 459 -35.80 6.04 -12.95
N LYS A 460 -36.71 6.50 -12.08
CA LYS A 460 -36.67 7.85 -11.51
C LYS A 460 -36.09 7.83 -10.11
N PHE A 461 -35.10 8.69 -9.86
CA PHE A 461 -34.43 8.72 -8.56
C PHE A 461 -33.85 10.08 -8.18
N GLY A 462 -33.66 10.25 -6.86
CA GLY A 462 -32.83 11.28 -6.26
C GLY A 462 -32.04 10.69 -5.09
N VAL A 463 -30.74 10.99 -5.02
CA VAL A 463 -29.82 10.54 -3.96
C VAL A 463 -29.26 11.74 -3.20
N ALA A 464 -29.11 11.61 -1.88
CA ALA A 464 -28.43 12.57 -1.01
C ALA A 464 -27.47 11.86 -0.04
N PHE A 465 -26.27 12.41 0.12
CA PHE A 465 -25.17 11.89 0.95
C PHE A 465 -24.65 12.95 1.91
N CYS A 466 -24.55 12.59 3.20
CA CYS A 466 -24.07 13.45 4.27
C CYS A 466 -22.53 13.43 4.36
N GLU A 467 -21.85 14.40 3.76
CA GLU A 467 -20.40 14.55 3.90
C GLU A 467 -20.02 14.78 5.39
N ALA A 468 -19.25 13.89 6.02
CA ALA A 468 -18.96 13.99 7.45
C ALA A 468 -17.73 14.85 7.80
N SER A 469 -17.02 15.42 6.81
CA SER A 469 -15.77 16.16 7.04
C SER A 469 -15.54 17.28 6.04
N GLY A 470 -14.65 18.23 6.38
CA GLY A 470 -14.43 19.43 5.58
C GLY A 470 -15.67 20.33 5.55
N ASP A 471 -16.22 20.55 4.35
CA ASP A 471 -17.39 21.41 4.11
C ASP A 471 -18.68 20.94 4.80
N ARG A 472 -18.79 19.65 5.09
CA ARG A 472 -19.97 19.01 5.72
C ARG A 472 -21.30 19.30 5.01
N LYS A 473 -21.27 19.35 3.67
CA LYS A 473 -22.45 19.61 2.83
C LYS A 473 -23.19 18.31 2.52
N ILE A 474 -24.52 18.40 2.39
CA ILE A 474 -25.27 17.37 1.67
C ILE A 474 -24.84 17.42 0.21
N ARG A 475 -24.38 16.28 -0.32
CA ARG A 475 -24.09 16.07 -1.74
C ARG A 475 -25.28 15.34 -2.34
N PHE A 476 -25.71 15.71 -3.54
CA PHE A 476 -26.91 15.16 -4.15
C PHE A 476 -26.75 15.03 -5.66
N ASP A 477 -27.50 14.10 -6.25
CA ASP A 477 -27.61 13.87 -7.69
C ASP A 477 -28.93 13.12 -7.99
N GLY A 478 -29.34 13.03 -9.25
CA GLY A 478 -30.55 12.32 -9.66
C GLY A 478 -31.09 12.75 -11.02
N ASN A 479 -32.27 12.22 -11.36
CA ASN A 479 -32.96 12.50 -12.63
C ASN A 479 -34.43 12.94 -12.46
N ASP A 480 -34.82 13.29 -11.22
CA ASP A 480 -36.08 13.93 -10.85
C ASP A 480 -35.84 14.90 -9.69
N GLU A 481 -36.11 16.20 -9.89
CA GLU A 481 -35.81 17.23 -8.87
C GLU A 481 -36.67 17.09 -7.61
N GLY A 482 -37.88 16.54 -7.72
CA GLY A 482 -38.74 16.29 -6.56
C GLY A 482 -38.16 15.21 -5.65
N LEU A 483 -37.66 14.12 -6.24
CA LEU A 483 -36.97 13.06 -5.49
C LEU A 483 -35.63 13.56 -4.92
N ILE A 484 -34.91 14.43 -5.64
CA ILE A 484 -33.67 15.06 -5.16
C ILE A 484 -33.96 15.95 -3.93
N GLU A 485 -34.98 16.81 -3.96
CA GLU A 485 -35.36 17.63 -2.79
C GLU A 485 -35.88 16.79 -1.61
N LEU A 486 -36.61 15.71 -1.87
CA LEU A 486 -37.01 14.76 -0.83
C LEU A 486 -35.78 14.07 -0.20
N ALA A 487 -34.78 13.70 -1.00
CA ALA A 487 -33.51 13.16 -0.52
C ALA A 487 -32.73 14.19 0.32
N LYS A 488 -32.57 15.43 -0.19
CA LYS A 488 -31.92 16.55 0.53
C LYS A 488 -32.58 16.78 1.91
N LYS A 489 -33.91 16.87 1.94
CA LYS A 489 -34.72 17.09 3.16
C LYS A 489 -34.50 15.99 4.20
N ASN A 490 -34.64 14.71 3.80
CA ASN A 490 -34.47 13.58 4.72
C ASN A 490 -33.02 13.43 5.18
N ALA A 491 -32.02 13.66 4.31
CA ALA A 491 -30.61 13.63 4.69
C ALA A 491 -30.26 14.70 5.75
N LEU A 492 -30.84 15.90 5.66
CA LEU A 492 -30.73 16.94 6.70
C LEU A 492 -31.40 16.52 8.02
N ALA A 493 -32.60 15.95 7.96
CA ALA A 493 -33.34 15.50 9.14
C ALA A 493 -32.59 14.39 9.90
N VAL A 494 -32.09 13.37 9.18
CA VAL A 494 -31.24 12.29 9.72
C VAL A 494 -29.90 12.83 10.22
N GLY A 495 -29.25 13.69 9.43
CA GLY A 495 -28.04 14.46 9.79
C GLY A 495 -26.85 13.65 10.32
N ALA A 496 -26.80 12.34 10.06
CA ALA A 496 -25.72 11.46 10.49
C ALA A 496 -24.52 11.54 9.54
N GLY A 497 -23.31 11.43 10.09
CA GLY A 497 -22.09 11.45 9.27
C GLY A 497 -22.00 10.26 8.32
N HIS A 498 -21.84 10.52 7.01
CA HIS A 498 -21.76 9.54 5.93
C HIS A 498 -22.98 8.62 5.75
N SER A 499 -24.16 8.98 6.27
CA SER A 499 -25.40 8.37 5.78
C SER A 499 -25.71 8.83 4.35
N PHE A 500 -26.34 7.97 3.56
CA PHE A 500 -26.99 8.35 2.31
C PHE A 500 -28.44 7.88 2.28
N ILE A 501 -29.30 8.60 1.58
CA ILE A 501 -30.67 8.18 1.27
C ILE A 501 -30.93 8.32 -0.23
N ILE A 502 -31.62 7.34 -0.79
CA ILE A 502 -32.06 7.28 -2.19
C ILE A 502 -33.58 7.20 -2.18
N PHE A 503 -34.28 8.03 -2.94
CA PHE A 503 -35.70 7.83 -3.27
C PHE A 503 -35.86 7.33 -4.70
N LEU A 504 -36.83 6.44 -4.91
CA LEU A 504 -37.10 5.74 -6.17
C LEU A 504 -38.57 5.91 -6.58
N LYS A 505 -38.79 6.17 -7.86
CA LYS A 505 -40.08 6.12 -8.57
C LYS A 505 -39.89 5.34 -9.87
N ASP A 506 -40.95 4.70 -10.33
CA ASP A 506 -40.95 3.80 -11.51
C ASP A 506 -39.95 2.62 -11.42
N ALA A 507 -39.50 2.29 -10.20
CA ALA A 507 -38.57 1.21 -9.88
C ALA A 507 -38.72 0.75 -8.43
N TYR A 508 -38.41 -0.52 -8.16
CA TYR A 508 -38.38 -1.08 -6.81
C TYR A 508 -36.94 -1.30 -6.33
N PRO A 509 -36.68 -1.30 -5.00
CA PRO A 509 -35.34 -1.54 -4.47
C PRO A 509 -34.72 -2.85 -4.96
N VAL A 510 -35.52 -3.90 -5.19
CA VAL A 510 -35.03 -5.20 -5.71
C VAL A 510 -34.36 -5.09 -7.08
N ASN A 511 -34.65 -4.06 -7.87
CA ASN A 511 -34.03 -3.82 -9.17
C ASN A 511 -32.61 -3.23 -9.05
N VAL A 512 -32.34 -2.45 -7.99
CA VAL A 512 -31.13 -1.61 -7.87
C VAL A 512 -30.23 -1.97 -6.68
N LEU A 513 -30.77 -2.64 -5.65
CA LEU A 513 -30.09 -2.85 -4.36
C LEU A 513 -28.75 -3.58 -4.51
N LYS A 514 -28.61 -4.47 -5.51
CA LYS A 514 -27.34 -5.16 -5.78
C LYS A 514 -26.30 -4.29 -6.49
N ALA A 515 -26.72 -3.34 -7.32
CA ALA A 515 -25.81 -2.34 -7.89
C ALA A 515 -25.33 -1.38 -6.79
N VAL A 516 -26.23 -0.87 -5.95
CA VAL A 516 -25.90 -0.01 -4.79
C VAL A 516 -25.01 -0.73 -3.76
N GLN A 517 -25.22 -2.02 -3.53
CA GLN A 517 -24.32 -2.85 -2.69
C GLN A 517 -22.96 -3.14 -3.36
N GLY A 518 -22.85 -3.00 -4.69
CA GLY A 518 -21.60 -3.17 -5.44
C GLY A 518 -20.75 -1.90 -5.52
N CYS A 519 -21.29 -0.72 -5.21
CA CYS A 519 -20.56 0.54 -5.16
C CYS A 519 -19.43 0.47 -4.11
N PRO A 520 -18.13 0.60 -4.47
CA PRO A 520 -17.01 0.44 -3.53
C PRO A 520 -16.99 1.44 -2.36
N THR A 521 -17.76 2.51 -2.47
CA THR A 521 -17.95 3.54 -1.44
C THR A 521 -19.02 3.18 -0.40
N VAL A 522 -19.91 2.20 -0.65
CA VAL A 522 -21.00 1.82 0.25
C VAL A 522 -20.53 0.81 1.32
N CYS A 523 -20.83 1.11 2.58
CA CYS A 523 -20.40 0.29 3.73
C CYS A 523 -21.53 -0.60 4.27
N ARG A 524 -22.78 -0.11 4.29
CA ARG A 524 -23.97 -0.89 4.67
C ARG A 524 -25.27 -0.25 4.20
N ILE A 525 -26.34 -1.05 4.11
CA ILE A 525 -27.74 -0.60 3.98
C ILE A 525 -28.42 -0.82 5.33
N TYR A 526 -29.32 0.08 5.75
CA TYR A 526 -30.14 -0.05 6.96
C TYR A 526 -31.53 -0.60 6.62
N CYS A 527 -32.20 -0.01 5.63
CA CYS A 527 -33.49 -0.46 5.10
C CYS A 527 -33.62 -0.12 3.60
N ALA A 528 -34.57 -0.79 2.95
CA ALA A 528 -34.92 -0.63 1.55
C ALA A 528 -36.42 -0.94 1.41
N THR A 529 -37.28 0.08 1.48
CA THR A 529 -38.70 -0.06 1.83
C THR A 529 -39.56 1.06 1.26
N ALA A 530 -40.88 0.88 1.27
CA ALA A 530 -41.88 1.94 1.08
C ALA A 530 -42.65 2.25 2.39
N ASN A 531 -42.50 1.40 3.42
CA ASN A 531 -43.26 1.49 4.66
C ASN A 531 -42.99 2.80 5.42
N PRO A 532 -43.95 3.28 6.24
CA PRO A 532 -43.67 4.25 7.30
C PRO A 532 -42.46 3.80 8.11
N THR A 533 -41.44 4.65 8.20
CA THR A 533 -40.14 4.29 8.79
C THR A 533 -39.60 5.39 9.68
N ALA A 534 -39.08 5.03 10.85
CA ALA A 534 -38.35 5.93 11.74
C ALA A 534 -36.88 5.49 11.91
N VAL A 535 -35.95 6.44 11.82
CA VAL A 535 -34.52 6.23 12.01
C VAL A 535 -34.13 6.56 13.45
N VAL A 536 -33.48 5.61 14.13
CA VAL A 536 -33.03 5.79 15.52
C VAL A 536 -31.63 6.39 15.51
N ILE A 537 -31.51 7.63 16.00
CA ILE A 537 -30.28 8.43 16.01
C ILE A 537 -29.71 8.51 17.42
N GLY A 538 -28.44 8.15 17.57
CA GLY A 538 -27.64 8.41 18.76
C GLY A 538 -26.90 9.74 18.66
N LYS A 539 -26.93 10.53 19.73
CA LYS A 539 -26.19 11.80 19.91
C LYS A 539 -25.28 11.73 21.13
N ASP A 540 -24.09 12.31 21.03
CA ASP A 540 -23.09 12.33 22.11
C ASP A 540 -23.15 13.58 23.01
N GLY A 541 -24.15 14.44 22.83
CA GLY A 541 -24.24 15.76 23.46
C GLY A 541 -23.44 16.86 22.73
N GLY A 542 -22.70 16.52 21.67
CA GLY A 542 -22.05 17.46 20.76
C GLY A 542 -22.67 17.40 19.36
N GLU A 543 -21.84 17.69 18.34
CA GLU A 543 -22.28 17.70 16.93
C GLU A 543 -22.33 16.31 16.26
N ARG A 544 -22.10 15.20 17.00
CA ARG A 544 -22.02 13.86 16.39
C ARG A 544 -23.38 13.15 16.47
N ARG A 545 -23.93 12.84 15.30
CA ARG A 545 -25.13 11.99 15.10
C ARG A 545 -24.72 10.70 14.38
N GLY A 546 -25.24 9.57 14.84
CA GLY A 546 -25.04 8.26 14.20
C GLY A 546 -26.31 7.42 14.22
N ILE A 547 -26.58 6.68 13.14
CA ILE A 547 -27.75 5.80 13.06
C ILE A 547 -27.45 4.51 13.84
N LEU A 548 -28.28 4.25 14.86
CA LEU A 548 -28.25 3.04 15.68
C LEU A 548 -29.07 1.92 15.05
N GLY A 549 -30.18 2.26 14.39
CA GLY A 549 -31.09 1.33 13.73
C GLY A 549 -32.25 2.04 13.05
N VAL A 550 -33.21 1.26 12.56
CA VAL A 550 -34.42 1.71 11.88
C VAL A 550 -35.62 0.90 12.37
N LEU A 551 -36.80 1.52 12.37
CA LEU A 551 -38.09 0.92 12.63
C LEU A 551 -38.88 0.95 11.31
N ASP A 552 -38.83 -0.15 10.56
CA ASP A 552 -39.41 -0.30 9.21
C ASP A 552 -40.78 -0.99 9.31
N GLY A 553 -41.86 -0.26 9.07
CA GLY A 553 -43.22 -0.80 9.17
C GLY A 553 -43.65 -1.17 10.59
N PHE A 554 -44.30 -2.32 10.75
CA PHE A 554 -45.04 -2.70 11.96
C PHE A 554 -44.67 -4.11 12.47
N CYS A 555 -44.93 -4.37 13.75
CA CYS A 555 -44.72 -5.68 14.36
C CYS A 555 -45.62 -6.77 13.71
N PRO A 556 -45.14 -8.02 13.59
CA PRO A 556 -45.93 -9.11 13.03
C PRO A 556 -47.14 -9.45 13.91
N LEU A 557 -48.31 -9.61 13.28
CA LEU A 557 -49.58 -9.90 13.97
C LEU A 557 -49.86 -11.41 14.15
N GLY A 558 -49.05 -12.28 13.54
CA GLY A 558 -49.24 -13.73 13.57
C GLY A 558 -48.23 -14.47 12.70
N VAL A 559 -48.51 -15.75 12.43
CA VAL A 559 -47.76 -16.62 11.51
C VAL A 559 -48.69 -17.06 10.39
N GLU A 560 -48.17 -17.16 9.16
CA GLU A 560 -48.95 -17.51 7.97
C GLU A 560 -49.55 -18.93 8.03
N ASN A 561 -50.76 -19.07 7.47
CA ASN A 561 -51.43 -20.35 7.26
C ASN A 561 -51.33 -20.83 5.79
N GLU A 562 -51.84 -22.02 5.47
CA GLU A 562 -51.73 -22.60 4.11
C GLU A 562 -52.41 -21.76 3.01
N ALA A 563 -53.50 -21.04 3.33
CA ALA A 563 -54.14 -20.13 2.39
C ALA A 563 -53.28 -18.88 2.15
N ASP A 564 -52.67 -18.32 3.20
CA ASP A 564 -51.74 -17.18 3.09
C ASP A 564 -50.50 -17.55 2.26
N ILE A 565 -49.92 -18.73 2.54
CA ILE A 565 -48.80 -19.33 1.79
C ILE A 565 -49.14 -19.48 0.31
N THR A 566 -50.39 -19.87 0.00
CA THR A 566 -50.88 -19.99 -1.38
C THR A 566 -51.04 -18.62 -2.02
N ALA A 567 -51.73 -17.68 -1.35
CA ALA A 567 -51.94 -16.31 -1.83
C ALA A 567 -50.63 -15.58 -2.14
N ARG A 568 -49.59 -15.69 -1.30
CA ARG A 568 -48.28 -15.06 -1.59
C ARG A 568 -47.51 -15.74 -2.73
N LYS A 569 -47.66 -17.06 -2.92
CA LYS A 569 -47.05 -17.76 -4.07
C LYS A 569 -47.70 -17.32 -5.37
N ASP A 570 -49.02 -17.21 -5.38
CA ASP A 570 -49.77 -16.84 -6.58
C ASP A 570 -49.66 -15.35 -6.91
N LEU A 571 -49.54 -14.48 -5.90
CA LEU A 571 -49.12 -13.08 -6.10
C LEU A 571 -47.78 -13.01 -6.84
N LEU A 572 -46.74 -13.72 -6.38
CA LEU A 572 -45.41 -13.72 -7.01
C LEU A 572 -45.40 -14.25 -8.45
N ARG A 573 -46.36 -15.11 -8.83
CA ARG A 573 -46.58 -15.57 -10.21
C ARG A 573 -47.35 -14.55 -11.03
N MET A 574 -48.40 -13.95 -10.47
CA MET A 574 -49.21 -12.90 -11.10
C MET A 574 -48.34 -11.72 -11.53
N ILE A 575 -47.39 -11.30 -10.69
CA ILE A 575 -46.42 -10.24 -11.02
C ILE A 575 -45.18 -10.73 -11.80
N GLY A 576 -45.16 -11.99 -12.27
CA GLY A 576 -44.11 -12.55 -13.12
C GLY A 576 -42.75 -12.84 -12.47
N TYR A 577 -42.57 -12.59 -11.17
CA TYR A 577 -41.31 -12.81 -10.44
C TYR A 577 -41.00 -14.29 -10.19
N LYS A 578 -42.00 -15.18 -10.29
CA LYS A 578 -41.86 -16.65 -10.22
C LYS A 578 -42.74 -17.34 -11.27
N ARG A 579 -42.48 -18.64 -11.47
CA ARG A 579 -43.29 -19.56 -12.27
C ARG A 579 -44.04 -20.51 -11.34
#